data_AF-A0A1I8C8P2-F1
#
_entry.id   AF-A0A1I8C8P2-F1
#
_cell.length_a   1.000
_cell.length_b   1.000
_cell.length_c   1.000
_cell.angle_alpha   90.00
_cell.angle_beta   90.00
_cell.angle_gamma   90.00
#
_symmetry.space_group_name_H-M   'P 1'
#
loop_
_entity.id
_entity.type
_entity.pdbx_description
1 polymer ?
#
loop_
_entity_poly.entity_id
_entity_poly.type
_entity_poly.pdbx_seq_one_letter_code
_entity_poly.pdbx_strand_id
1 'polypeptide(L)'
;MTVHYKLIYWNCHGRGEITRLIFNYAGEKFEEHTITDADWPGTLKAAMPYGQLPVLEIDGVQLAQGRAIERFLARRFNLVGKTDIEAQKRPYFW
;
A
#
# COMPACT_ATOMS: atom_id res chain seq x y z
N MET A 1 -1.14 9.30 -19.69
CA MET A 1 -0.53 8.04 -19.22
C MET A 1 -1.22 7.66 -17.94
N THR A 2 -1.79 6.47 -17.87
CA THR A 2 -2.43 5.93 -16.66
C THR A 2 -1.35 5.43 -15.72
N VAL A 3 -1.41 5.81 -14.44
CA VAL A 3 -0.47 5.34 -13.42
C VAL A 3 -0.72 3.85 -13.17
N HIS A 4 0.35 3.06 -13.13
CA HIS A 4 0.27 1.63 -12.84
C HIS A 4 0.61 1.37 -11.37
N TYR A 5 -0.37 0.88 -10.61
CA TYR A 5 -0.22 0.49 -9.22
C TYR A 5 -0.11 -1.02 -9.10
N LYS A 6 0.84 -1.51 -8.29
CA LYS A 6 0.99 -2.93 -7.98
C LYS A 6 1.24 -3.14 -6.48
N LEU A 7 0.34 -3.87 -5.83
CA LEU A 7 0.47 -4.24 -4.42
C LEU A 7 1.13 -5.63 -4.32
N ILE A 8 2.27 -5.70 -3.65
CA ILE A 8 2.96 -6.95 -3.33
C ILE A 8 2.65 -7.31 -1.88
N TYR A 9 1.95 -8.42 -1.65
CA TYR A 9 1.60 -8.90 -0.31
C TYR A 9 1.25 -10.38 -0.28
N TRP A 10 1.04 -10.94 0.92
CA TRP A 10 0.51 -12.29 1.08
C TRP A 10 -0.98 -12.37 0.73
N ASN A 11 -1.45 -13.60 0.49
CA ASN A 11 -2.88 -13.92 0.37
C ASN A 11 -3.59 -13.90 1.74
N CYS A 12 -3.49 -12.78 2.44
CA CYS A 12 -4.15 -12.54 3.70
C CYS A 12 -4.52 -11.06 3.80
N HIS A 13 -5.44 -10.73 4.71
CA HIS A 13 -5.82 -9.34 4.98
C HIS A 13 -4.60 -8.56 5.52
N GLY A 14 -4.21 -8.83 6.76
CA GLY A 14 -3.00 -8.27 7.39
C GLY A 14 -2.88 -6.75 7.23
N ARG A 15 -1.65 -6.28 6.97
CA ARG A 15 -1.35 -4.86 6.73
C ARG A 15 -1.62 -4.43 5.28
N GLY A 16 -1.77 -5.38 4.36
CA GLY A 16 -2.10 -5.09 2.95
C GLY A 16 -3.58 -4.72 2.77
N GLU A 17 -4.45 -5.16 3.68
CA GLU A 17 -5.90 -5.01 3.51
C GLU A 17 -6.36 -3.56 3.41
N ILE A 18 -5.81 -2.68 4.25
CA ILE A 18 -6.21 -1.27 4.21
C ILE A 18 -5.86 -0.65 2.85
N THR A 19 -4.75 -1.08 2.23
CA THR A 19 -4.38 -0.64 0.89
C THR A 19 -5.40 -1.11 -0.15
N ARG A 20 -5.85 -2.38 -0.08
CA ARG A 20 -6.92 -2.92 -0.95
C ARG A 20 -8.22 -2.14 -0.79
N LEU A 21 -8.62 -1.89 0.46
CA LEU A 21 -9.84 -1.14 0.76
C LEU A 21 -9.80 0.29 0.21
N ILE A 22 -8.65 0.97 0.29
CA ILE A 22 -8.50 2.32 -0.26
C ILE A 22 -8.65 2.30 -1.80
N PHE A 23 -8.01 1.36 -2.51
CA PHE A 23 -8.17 1.24 -3.96
C PHE A 23 -9.61 0.93 -4.36
N ASN A 24 -10.24 -0.03 -3.68
CA ASN A 24 -11.63 -0.40 -3.93
C ASN A 24 -12.59 0.77 -3.67
N TYR A 25 -12.39 1.52 -2.58
CA TYR A 25 -13.18 2.70 -2.25
C TYR A 25 -13.01 3.81 -3.29
N ALA A 26 -11.78 4.04 -3.76
CA ALA A 26 -11.47 5.04 -4.78
C ALA A 26 -11.94 4.63 -6.20
N GLY A 27 -12.33 3.36 -6.41
CA GLY A 27 -12.64 2.82 -7.72
C GLY A 27 -11.43 2.72 -8.65
N GLU A 28 -10.22 2.75 -8.09
CA GLU A 28 -8.96 2.74 -8.84
C GLU A 28 -8.46 1.30 -9.01
N LYS A 29 -8.04 0.94 -10.24
CA LYS A 29 -7.52 -0.39 -10.53
C LYS A 29 -6.06 -0.51 -10.09
N PHE A 30 -5.70 -1.68 -9.57
CA PHE A 30 -4.33 -2.03 -9.22
C PHE A 30 -4.06 -3.51 -9.53
N GLU A 31 -2.80 -3.85 -9.82
CA GLU A 31 -2.32 -5.23 -9.91
C GLU A 31 -2.09 -5.77 -8.49
N GLU A 32 -2.59 -6.97 -8.20
CA GLU A 32 -2.25 -7.68 -6.98
C GLU A 32 -1.22 -8.78 -7.27
N HIS A 33 -0.05 -8.66 -6.65
CA HIS A 33 0.99 -9.66 -6.69
C HIS A 33 1.03 -10.40 -5.36
N THR A 34 0.27 -11.48 -5.33
CA THR A 34 0.15 -12.35 -4.17
C THR A 34 1.35 -13.29 -4.07
N ILE A 35 2.07 -13.22 -2.96
CA ILE A 35 3.23 -14.09 -2.69
C ILE A 35 2.84 -15.25 -1.77
N THR A 36 3.54 -16.37 -1.91
CA THR A 36 3.48 -17.49 -0.96
C THR A 36 4.67 -17.46 0.00
N ASP A 37 4.61 -18.24 1.08
CA ASP A 37 5.71 -18.35 2.02
C ASP A 37 6.98 -18.96 1.40
N ALA A 38 6.84 -19.72 0.31
CA ALA A 38 7.96 -20.27 -0.46
C ALA A 38 8.65 -19.22 -1.33
N ASP A 39 7.92 -18.20 -1.78
CA ASP A 39 8.47 -17.11 -2.61
C ASP A 39 9.22 -16.07 -1.77
N TRP A 40 8.86 -15.94 -0.50
CA TRP A 40 9.40 -14.93 0.39
C TRP A 40 10.91 -15.03 0.67
N PRO A 41 11.49 -16.20 1.00
CA PRO A 41 12.93 -16.28 1.26
C PRO A 41 13.79 -15.92 0.03
N GLY A 42 14.98 -15.37 0.29
CA GLY A 42 15.99 -15.14 -0.75
C GLY A 42 15.84 -13.79 -1.46
N THR A 43 15.76 -13.83 -2.80
CA THR A 43 15.89 -12.65 -3.68
C THR A 43 14.70 -11.71 -3.56
N LEU A 44 13.49 -12.22 -3.38
CA LEU A 44 12.29 -11.40 -3.26
C LEU A 44 12.37 -10.51 -2.00
N LYS A 45 12.66 -11.10 -0.84
CA LYS A 45 12.87 -10.32 0.39
C LYS A 45 14.00 -9.31 0.26
N ALA A 46 15.12 -9.67 -0.38
CA ALA A 46 16.23 -8.74 -0.59
C ALA A 46 15.87 -7.58 -1.54
N ALA A 47 14.97 -7.82 -2.50
CA ALA A 47 14.49 -6.81 -3.43
C ALA A 47 13.44 -5.87 -2.83
N MET A 48 12.78 -6.24 -1.73
CA MET A 48 11.80 -5.38 -1.07
C MET A 48 12.50 -4.36 -0.15
N PRO A 49 12.06 -3.09 -0.11
CA PRO A 49 12.64 -2.10 0.78
C PRO A 49 12.51 -2.55 2.23
N TYR A 50 13.62 -2.49 2.96
CA TYR A 50 13.74 -2.95 4.35
C TYR A 50 13.47 -4.45 4.55
N GLY A 51 13.38 -5.25 3.48
CA GLY A 51 13.07 -6.67 3.55
C GLY A 51 11.72 -6.98 4.20
N GLN A 52 10.72 -6.12 3.95
CA GLN A 52 9.39 -6.18 4.55
C GLN A 52 8.30 -5.97 3.51
N LEU A 53 7.09 -6.43 3.87
CA LEU A 53 5.85 -6.23 3.13
C LEU A 53 4.80 -5.62 4.08
N PRO A 54 3.77 -4.92 3.57
CA PRO A 54 3.45 -4.69 2.17
C PRO A 54 4.36 -3.68 1.47
N VAL A 55 4.44 -3.82 0.14
CA VAL A 55 5.08 -2.86 -0.77
C VAL A 55 4.08 -2.49 -1.87
N LEU A 56 3.94 -1.19 -2.12
CA LEU A 56 3.19 -0.66 -3.25
C LEU A 56 4.19 -0.13 -4.28
N GLU A 57 4.16 -0.67 -5.49
CA GLU A 57 4.92 -0.17 -6.62
C GLU A 57 4.04 0.76 -7.47
N ILE A 58 4.62 1.90 -7.84
CA ILE A 58 3.96 2.96 -8.62
C ILE A 58 4.89 3.30 -9.78
N ASP A 59 4.53 2.89 -11.00
CA ASP A 59 5.35 3.10 -12.20
C ASP A 59 6.84 2.69 -12.00
N GLY A 60 7.07 1.57 -11.30
CA GLY A 60 8.41 1.05 -10.99
C GLY A 60 9.05 1.60 -9.72
N VAL A 61 8.44 2.58 -9.04
CA VAL A 61 8.93 3.12 -7.76
C VAL A 61 8.27 2.40 -6.59
N GLN A 62 9.08 1.86 -5.68
CA GLN A 62 8.59 1.10 -4.52
C GLN A 62 8.38 1.98 -3.28
N LEU A 63 7.18 1.90 -2.71
CA LEU A 63 6.82 2.43 -1.40
C LEU A 63 6.62 1.28 -0.42
N ALA A 64 7.32 1.33 0.71
CA ALA A 64 7.18 0.35 1.78
C ALA A 64 6.51 0.98 3.02
N GLN A 65 6.23 0.14 4.03
CA GLN A 65 5.49 0.46 5.26
C GLN A 65 4.01 0.72 5.02
N GLY A 66 3.14 -0.19 5.49
CA GLY A 66 1.69 -0.14 5.27
C GLY A 66 1.07 1.23 5.61
N ARG A 67 1.39 1.81 6.77
CA ARG A 67 0.86 3.13 7.16
C ARG A 67 1.34 4.29 6.27
N ALA A 68 2.53 4.18 5.69
CA ALA A 68 3.03 5.21 4.77
C ALA A 68 2.32 5.11 3.41
N ILE A 69 2.12 3.89 2.91
CA ILE A 69 1.33 3.59 1.71
C ILE A 69 -0.10 4.11 1.88
N GLU A 70 -0.75 3.79 3.01
CA GLU A 70 -2.12 4.25 3.33
C GLU A 70 -2.24 5.78 3.28
N ARG A 71 -1.30 6.51 3.90
CA ARG A 71 -1.30 7.99 3.89
C ARG A 71 -1.05 8.56 2.51
N PHE A 72 -0.15 7.94 1.74
CA PHE A 72 0.12 8.35 0.37
C PHE A 72 -1.16 8.21 -0.48
N LEU A 73 -1.82 7.06 -0.43
CA LEU A 73 -3.05 6.81 -1.19
C LEU A 73 -4.21 7.68 -0.71
N ALA A 74 -4.37 7.87 0.60
CA ALA A 74 -5.39 8.75 1.15
C ALA A 74 -5.23 10.19 0.64
N ARG A 75 -4.00 10.70 0.53
CA ARG A 75 -3.73 11.99 -0.12
C ARG A 75 -4.01 11.95 -1.61
N ARG A 76 -3.56 10.90 -2.30
CA ARG A 76 -3.71 10.72 -3.75
C ARG A 76 -5.17 10.71 -4.19
N PHE A 77 -6.05 10.08 -3.39
CA PHE A 77 -7.48 9.94 -3.66
C PHE A 77 -8.35 10.91 -2.85
N ASN A 78 -7.75 11.95 -2.26
CA ASN A 78 -8.47 13.00 -1.53
C ASN A 78 -9.37 12.48 -0.39
N LEU A 79 -8.89 11.48 0.35
CA LEU A 79 -9.55 10.82 1.50
C LEU A 79 -9.03 11.33 2.85
N VAL A 80 -8.32 12.45 2.85
CA VAL A 80 -7.69 13.04 4.03
C VAL A 80 -8.14 14.49 4.19
N GLY A 81 -8.09 15.00 5.43
CA GLY A 81 -8.42 16.39 5.73
C GLY A 81 -7.61 17.42 4.94
N LYS A 82 -8.17 18.61 4.73
CA LYS A 82 -7.60 19.66 3.87
C LYS A 82 -6.46 20.42 4.55
N THR A 83 -6.46 20.46 5.88
CA THR A 83 -5.40 21.08 6.68
C THR A 83 -4.49 20.01 7.29
N ASP A 84 -3.26 20.39 7.65
CA ASP A 84 -2.32 19.48 8.32
C ASP A 84 -2.91 18.88 9.60
N ILE A 85 -3.67 19.70 10.34
CA ILE A 85 -4.33 19.26 11.58
C ILE A 85 -5.43 18.26 11.28
N GLU A 86 -6.29 18.51 10.29
CA GLU A 86 -7.34 17.55 9.91
C GLU A 86 -6.76 16.27 9.33
N ALA A 87 -5.67 16.37 8.56
CA ALA A 87 -4.97 15.21 8.01
C ALA A 87 -4.33 14.34 9.10
N GLN A 88 -3.89 14.97 10.19
CA GLN A 88 -3.29 14.28 11.34
C GLN A 88 -4.34 13.80 12.36
N LYS A 89 -5.55 14.37 12.35
CA LYS A 89 -6.70 13.89 13.14
C LYS A 89 -7.17 12.55 12.59
N ARG A 90 -6.45 11.49 12.94
CA ARG A 90 -7.00 10.13 12.90
C ARG A 90 -8.07 10.07 13.99
N PRO A 91 -9.33 9.69 13.69
CA PRO A 91 -10.19 9.21 14.76
C PRO A 91 -9.41 8.07 15.41
N TYR A 92 -9.07 8.26 16.69
CA TYR A 92 -8.52 7.20 17.54
C TYR A 92 -9.33 5.94 17.24
N PHE A 93 -8.69 4.78 17.04
CA PHE A 93 -9.23 3.52 16.48
C PHE A 93 -8.88 3.20 15.01
N TRP A 94 -7.58 3.29 14.66
CA TRP A 94 -6.85 2.32 13.82
C TRP A 94 -5.36 2.28 14.15
#